data_AF-A0A2X3XHB7-F1
#
_entry.id   AF-A0A2X3XHB7-F1
#
_cell.length_a   1.000
_cell.length_b   1.000
_cell.length_c   1.000
_cell.angle_alpha   90.00
_cell.angle_beta   90.00
_cell.angle_gamma   90.00
#
_symmetry.space_group_name_H-M   'P 1'
#
loop_
_entity.id
_entity.type
_entity.pdbx_description
1 polymer ?
#
loop_
_entity_poly.entity_id
_entity_poly.type
_entity_poly.pdbx_seq_one_letter_code
_entity_poly.pdbx_strand_id
1 'polypeptide(L)'
;MAVAETSLVKKKHQIATIVKQKIAQKLIEKVPMTAIAESLDVSTSTVIRKLKEFKFKTDLNCLPEYMSWDVETVREVTVSIGR
;
A
#
# COMPACT_ATOMS: atom_id res chain seq x y z
N MET A 1 26.96 6.42 2.97
CA MET A 1 26.78 5.90 1.59
C MET A 1 26.21 7.01 0.73
N ALA A 2 27.03 7.63 -0.13
CA ALA A 2 26.60 8.73 -0.98
C ALA A 2 26.12 8.19 -2.32
N VAL A 3 24.85 8.45 -2.62
CA VAL A 3 24.23 8.12 -3.89
C VAL A 3 24.74 9.09 -4.96
N ALA A 4 25.54 8.60 -5.91
CA ALA A 4 26.10 9.40 -6.98
C ALA A 4 25.09 9.64 -8.12
N GLU A 5 25.14 10.81 -8.74
CA GLU A 5 24.41 11.09 -9.98
C GLU A 5 25.05 10.31 -11.12
N THR A 6 24.26 9.45 -11.77
CA THR A 6 24.66 8.78 -13.01
C THR A 6 23.64 9.11 -14.09
N SER A 7 23.99 8.92 -15.36
CA SER A 7 23.04 9.08 -16.48
C SER A 7 21.79 8.20 -16.32
N LEU A 8 21.91 7.10 -15.57
CA LEU A 8 20.82 6.18 -15.25
C LEU A 8 20.02 6.61 -14.02
N VAL A 9 20.59 7.41 -13.11
CA VAL A 9 19.96 7.74 -11.84
C VAL A 9 20.25 9.16 -11.35
N LYS A 10 19.19 9.95 -11.18
CA LYS A 10 19.24 11.34 -10.68
C LYS A 10 19.37 11.40 -9.15
N LYS A 11 20.14 12.37 -8.63
CA LYS A 11 20.22 12.66 -7.18
C LYS A 11 18.86 12.99 -6.63
N LYS A 12 18.65 12.63 -5.36
CA LYS A 12 17.38 12.77 -4.62
C LYS A 12 16.23 11.86 -5.11
N HIS A 13 16.28 11.37 -6.36
CA HIS A 13 15.24 10.49 -6.90
C HIS A 13 15.34 9.06 -6.33
N GLN A 14 16.54 8.58 -5.99
CA GLN A 14 16.73 7.25 -5.40
C GLN A 14 15.99 7.06 -4.06
N ILE A 15 16.06 8.06 -3.17
CA ILE A 15 15.35 8.03 -1.89
C ILE A 15 13.84 7.97 -2.13
N ALA A 16 13.34 8.77 -3.08
CA ALA A 16 11.93 8.76 -3.44
C ALA A 16 11.47 7.40 -3.99
N THR A 17 12.28 6.73 -4.82
CA THR A 17 11.97 5.40 -5.37
C THR A 17 12.00 4.32 -4.30
N ILE A 18 13.01 4.31 -3.42
CA ILE A 18 13.14 3.33 -2.34
C ILE A 18 11.99 3.47 -1.34
N VAL A 19 11.65 4.71 -0.96
CA VAL A 19 10.49 4.98 -0.09
C VAL A 19 9.20 4.52 -0.76
N LYS A 20 9.04 4.79 -2.06
CA LYS A 20 7.88 4.32 -2.83
C LYS A 20 7.78 2.79 -2.82
N GLN A 21 8.86 2.06 -3.09
CA GLN A 21 8.89 0.60 -3.05
C GLN A 21 8.56 0.03 -1.67
N LYS A 22 9.14 0.57 -0.59
CA LYS A 22 8.84 0.13 0.78
C LYS A 22 7.39 0.38 1.18
N ILE A 23 6.81 1.50 0.76
CA ILE A 23 5.38 1.79 0.97
C ILE A 23 4.52 0.74 0.25
N ALA A 24 4.81 0.44 -1.02
CA ALA A 24 4.07 -0.58 -1.78
C ALA A 24 4.11 -1.96 -1.10
N GLN A 25 5.30 -2.37 -0.64
CA GLN A 25 5.46 -3.64 0.07
C GLN A 25 4.59 -3.69 1.35
N LYS A 26 4.69 -2.67 2.21
CA LYS A 26 3.94 -2.62 3.47
C LYS A 26 2.42 -2.53 3.26
N LEU A 27 1.96 -1.96 2.14
CA LEU A 27 0.54 -1.94 1.78
C LEU A 27 0.02 -3.32 1.35
N ILE A 28 0.85 -4.14 0.68
CA ILE A 28 0.50 -5.54 0.36
C ILE A 28 0.35 -6.36 1.64
N GLU A 29 1.22 -6.11 2.63
CA GLU A 29 1.14 -6.67 3.99
C GLU A 29 -0.04 -6.10 4.82
N LYS A 30 -0.88 -5.23 4.23
CA LYS A 30 -2.05 -4.56 4.86
C LYS A 30 -1.71 -3.79 6.14
N VAL A 31 -0.48 -3.27 6.23
CA VAL A 31 -0.02 -2.49 7.39
C VAL A 31 -0.69 -1.10 7.40
N PRO A 32 -1.16 -0.61 8.56
CA PRO A 32 -1.79 0.71 8.66
C PRO A 32 -0.81 1.85 8.32
N MET A 33 -1.33 2.94 7.76
CA MET A 33 -0.54 4.07 7.27
C MET A 33 0.31 4.75 8.35
N THR A 34 -0.14 4.73 9.61
CA THR A 34 0.60 5.26 10.77
C THR A 34 1.84 4.42 11.07
N ALA A 35 1.71 3.10 11.11
CA ALA A 35 2.84 2.19 11.30
C ALA A 35 3.83 2.26 10.12
N ILE A 36 3.35 2.50 8.90
CA ILE A 36 4.22 2.74 7.74
C ILE A 36 5.04 4.02 7.95
N ALA A 37 4.39 5.12 8.36
CA ALA A 37 5.02 6.40 8.61
C ALA A 37 6.11 6.30 9.70
N GLU A 38 5.79 5.64 10.82
CA GLU A 38 6.73 5.35 11.91
C GLU A 38 7.92 4.50 11.45
N SER A 39 7.66 3.42 10.70
CA SER A 39 8.72 2.52 10.22
C SER A 39 9.66 3.11 9.17
N LEU A 40 9.22 4.18 8.50
CA LEU A 40 9.99 4.89 7.47
C LEU A 40 10.56 6.22 7.97
N ASP A 41 10.29 6.58 9.23
CA ASP A 41 10.65 7.88 9.83
C ASP A 41 10.21 9.07 8.96
N VAL A 42 8.97 9.00 8.46
CA VAL A 42 8.35 10.04 7.62
C VAL A 42 6.99 10.44 8.16
N SER A 43 6.52 11.64 7.78
CA SER A 43 5.16 12.05 8.10
C SER A 43 4.11 11.21 7.36
N THR A 44 2.96 11.00 7.98
CA THR A 44 1.77 10.41 7.34
C THR A 44 1.36 11.17 6.07
N SER A 45 1.50 12.49 6.06
CA SER A 45 1.25 13.32 4.86
C SER A 45 2.18 12.98 3.69
N THR A 46 3.44 12.60 3.98
CA THR A 46 4.39 12.15 2.95
C THR A 46 3.98 10.79 2.38
N VAL A 47 3.51 9.87 3.22
CA VAL A 47 2.96 8.58 2.78
C VAL A 47 1.74 8.80 1.87
N ILE A 48 0.80 9.69 2.25
CA ILE A 48 -0.39 10.03 1.44
C ILE A 48 0.01 10.62 0.08
N ARG A 49 0.96 11.55 0.05
CA ARG A 49 1.43 12.16 -1.20
C ARG A 49 2.09 11.12 -2.12
N LYS A 50 2.88 10.21 -1.55
CA LYS A 50 3.49 9.10 -2.31
C LYS A 50 2.43 8.14 -2.85
N LEU A 51 1.40 7.84 -2.06
CA LEU A 51 0.22 7.09 -2.48
C LEU A 51 -0.48 7.74 -3.68
N LYS A 52 -0.68 9.06 -3.66
CA LYS A 52 -1.27 9.79 -4.81
C LYS A 52 -0.38 9.77 -6.07
N GLU A 53 0.93 9.63 -5.93
CA GLU A 53 1.87 9.42 -7.04
C GLU A 53 1.87 7.97 -7.58
N PHE A 54 1.23 7.02 -6.90
CA PHE A 54 0.99 5.70 -7.48
C PHE A 54 -0.16 5.82 -8.49
N LYS A 55 0.18 5.77 -9.78
CA LYS A 55 -0.81 5.51 -10.82
C LYS A 55 -1.17 4.03 -10.75
N PHE A 56 -2.28 3.71 -10.10
CA PHE A 56 -2.92 2.41 -10.27
C PHE A 56 -3.48 2.36 -11.69
N LYS A 57 -2.84 1.60 -12.57
CA LYS A 57 -3.50 1.12 -13.79
C LYS A 57 -4.45 0.00 -13.36
N THR A 58 -5.64 0.36 -12.90
CA THR A 58 -6.75 -0.59 -12.88
C THR A 58 -7.21 -0.72 -14.33
N ASP A 59 -6.56 -1.62 -15.09
CA ASP A 59 -7.10 -2.06 -16.36
C ASP A 59 -8.36 -2.88 -16.05
N LEU A 60 -9.50 -2.18 -15.88
CA LEU A 60 -10.81 -2.80 -15.65
C LEU A 60 -11.26 -3.70 -16.82
N ASN A 61 -10.55 -3.63 -17.94
CA ASN A 61 -10.71 -4.50 -19.11
C ASN A 61 -10.11 -5.91 -18.92
N CYS A 62 -9.31 -6.15 -17.87
CA CYS A 62 -8.79 -7.48 -17.54
C CYS A 62 -9.33 -8.00 -16.20
N LEU A 63 -10.53 -7.55 -15.83
CA LEU A 63 -11.28 -8.20 -14.76
C LEU A 63 -11.57 -9.64 -15.22
N PRO A 64 -11.18 -10.68 -14.44
CA PRO A 64 -11.60 -12.03 -14.73
C PRO A 64 -13.12 -12.07 -14.80
N GLU A 65 -13.68 -12.63 -15.87
CA GLU A 65 -15.13 -12.79 -16.09
C GLU A 65 -15.82 -13.54 -14.93
N TYR A 66 -15.03 -14.26 -14.13
CA TYR A 66 -15.45 -14.90 -12.90
C TYR A 66 -14.56 -14.47 -11.72
N MET A 67 -14.87 -13.33 -11.09
CA MET A 67 -14.41 -13.07 -9.73
C MET A 67 -15.32 -13.85 -8.76
N SER A 68 -14.87 -15.03 -8.32
CA SER A 68 -15.49 -15.69 -7.17
C SER A 68 -15.15 -14.89 -5.92
N TRP A 69 -16.08 -14.04 -5.50
CA TRP A 69 -15.98 -13.37 -4.22
C TRP A 69 -16.17 -14.42 -3.12
N ASP A 70 -15.09 -14.84 -2.49
CA ASP A 70 -15.17 -15.67 -1.29
C ASP A 70 -15.60 -14.74 -0.14
N VAL A 71 -16.92 -14.63 0.05
CA VAL A 71 -17.51 -13.98 1.21
C VAL A 71 -17.17 -14.84 2.42
N GLU A 72 -16.08 -14.52 3.12
CA GLU A 72 -15.90 -14.96 4.51
C GLU A 72 -16.99 -14.28 5.34
N THR A 73 -18.15 -14.96 5.43
CA THR A 73 -19.18 -14.62 6.40
C THR A 73 -18.57 -14.76 7.79
N VAL A 74 -18.32 -13.63 8.44
CA VAL A 74 -17.98 -13.59 9.86
C VAL A 74 -19.23 -14.01 10.64
N ARG A 75 -19.39 -15.32 10.81
CA ARG A 75 -20.35 -15.91 11.75
C ARG A 75 -19.71 -15.92 13.13
N GLU A 76 -20.27 -15.16 14.06
CA GLU A 76 -20.67 -15.61 15.40
C GLU A 76 -20.99 -14.41 16.30
N VAL A 77 -22.28 -14.04 16.35
CA VAL A 77 -22.88 -13.56 17.59
C VAL A 77 -24.20 -14.30 17.73
N THR A 78 -24.17 -15.45 18.42
CA THR A 78 -25.39 -16.09 18.91
C THR A 78 -25.97 -15.20 20.00
N VAL A 79 -26.90 -14.31 19.64
CA VAL A 79 -27.78 -13.72 20.64
C VAL A 79 -28.88 -14.74 20.90
N SER A 80 -28.70 -15.53 21.95
CA SER A 80 -29.75 -16.34 22.55
C SER A 80 -30.84 -15.42 23.10
N ILE A 81 -31.83 -15.05 22.29
CA ILE A 81 -33.05 -14.45 22.82
C ILE A 81 -33.96 -15.59 23.23
N GLY A 82 -33.81 -16.01 24.49
CA GLY A 82 -34.74 -16.92 25.14
C GLY A 82 -35.95 -16.15 25.67
N ARG A 83 -37.12 -16.41 25.09
CA ARG A 83 -38.40 -16.83 25.71
C ARG A 83 -39.54 -16.60 24.74
#